data_AF-A0A4Y7TFB5-F1
#
_entry.id   AF-A0A4Y7TFB5-F1
#
_cell.length_a   1.000
_cell.length_b   1.000
_cell.length_c   1.000
_cell.angle_alpha   90.00
_cell.angle_beta   90.00
_cell.angle_gamma   90.00
#
_symmetry.space_group_name_H-M   'P 1'
#
loop_
_entity.id
_entity.type
_entity.pdbx_description
1 polymer ?
#
loop_
_entity_poly.entity_id
_entity_poly.type
_entity_poly.pdbx_seq_one_letter_code
_entity_poly.pdbx_strand_id
1 'polypeptide(L)'
;MINRTAFYGLALFTAVLQTCFGFFAGFVKGFSPYLHIFGKLAGATSIATWIWLSVLMHYNRRPLSTHPFARSLAHFTSFIILTGIWTALAIMIASQMAYECSVHDLWCAVGCFSSALGFLTSIFSAIAATLVYQAAMTSGAGLEVNVAQASRRATDIDL
;
A
#
# COMPACT_ATOMS: atom_id res chain seq x y z
N MET A 1 9.57 -7.13 -18.56
CA MET A 1 8.71 -6.10 -17.94
C MET A 1 8.26 -6.53 -16.55
N ILE A 2 8.32 -5.62 -15.58
CA ILE A 2 7.91 -5.86 -14.19
C ILE A 2 6.38 -5.96 -14.11
N ASN A 3 5.86 -7.07 -13.59
CA ASN A 3 4.42 -7.29 -13.48
C ASN A 3 3.84 -6.43 -12.34
N ARG A 4 3.12 -5.34 -12.69
CA ARG A 4 2.42 -4.47 -11.73
C ARG A 4 1.54 -5.23 -10.73
N THR A 5 0.97 -6.37 -11.13
CA THR A 5 0.13 -7.22 -10.28
C THR A 5 0.93 -7.80 -9.11
N ALA A 6 2.24 -8.02 -9.29
CA ALA A 6 3.12 -8.45 -8.20
C ALA A 6 3.21 -7.36 -7.12
N PHE A 7 3.36 -6.09 -7.49
CA PHE A 7 3.41 -4.98 -6.53
C PHE A 7 2.07 -4.72 -5.84
N TYR A 8 0.95 -4.94 -6.54
CA TYR A 8 -0.37 -4.91 -5.90
C TYR A 8 -0.48 -6.02 -4.85
N GLY A 9 -0.03 -7.23 -5.19
CA GLY A 9 -0.01 -8.38 -4.28
C GLY A 9 0.93 -8.17 -3.09
N LEU A 10 2.11 -7.60 -3.30
CA LEU A 10 3.06 -7.30 -2.23
C LEU A 10 2.51 -6.23 -1.29
N ALA A 11 1.94 -5.14 -1.82
CA ALA A 11 1.28 -4.11 -1.00
C ALA A 11 0.08 -4.67 -0.22
N LEU A 12 -0.70 -5.56 -0.84
CA LEU A 12 -1.81 -6.24 -0.18
C LEU A 12 -1.30 -7.15 0.96
N PHE A 13 -0.26 -7.93 0.70
CA PHE A 13 0.35 -8.84 1.67
C PHE A 13 0.89 -8.08 2.89
N THR A 14 1.66 -7.01 2.67
CA THR A 14 2.18 -6.20 3.78
C THR A 14 1.06 -5.50 4.54
N ALA A 15 0.02 -5.03 3.85
CA ALA A 15 -1.16 -4.46 4.50
C ALA A 15 -1.87 -5.50 5.37
N VAL A 16 -2.04 -6.75 4.93
CA VAL A 16 -2.66 -7.81 5.76
C VAL A 16 -1.82 -8.11 7.00
N LEU A 17 -0.50 -8.26 6.86
CA LEU A 17 0.38 -8.44 8.02
C LEU A 17 0.31 -7.26 8.99
N GLN A 18 0.20 -6.04 8.45
CA GLN A 18 0.04 -4.83 9.24
C GLN A 18 -1.24 -4.81 10.08
N THR A 19 -2.30 -5.54 9.68
CA THR A 19 -3.49 -5.68 10.54
C THR A 19 -3.10 -6.36 11.85
N CYS A 20 -2.35 -7.47 11.78
CA CYS A 20 -1.91 -8.19 12.97
C CYS A 20 -1.02 -7.30 13.85
N PHE A 21 0.10 -6.79 13.31
CA PHE A 21 1.07 -6.05 14.09
C PHE A 21 0.57 -4.67 14.54
N GLY A 22 -0.24 -3.98 13.72
CA GLY A 22 -0.85 -2.70 14.07
C GLY A 22 -1.87 -2.84 15.20
N PHE A 23 -2.73 -3.86 15.16
CA PHE A 23 -3.67 -4.10 16.26
C PHE A 23 -2.96 -4.54 17.54
N PHE A 24 -1.95 -5.43 17.45
CA PHE A 24 -1.16 -5.80 18.63
C PHE A 24 -0.47 -4.58 19.25
N ALA A 25 0.12 -3.69 18.46
CA ALA A 25 0.69 -2.43 18.96
C ALA A 25 -0.37 -1.49 19.57
N GLY A 26 -1.60 -1.50 19.04
CA GLY A 26 -2.69 -0.60 19.45
C GLY A 26 -3.42 -1.01 20.74
N PHE A 27 -3.44 -2.29 21.09
CA PHE A 27 -4.11 -2.80 22.30
C PHE A 27 -3.23 -2.80 23.54
N VAL A 28 -1.95 -2.55 23.37
CA VAL A 28 -0.98 -2.61 24.45
C VAL A 28 -0.76 -1.20 24.99
N LYS A 29 -0.98 -1.01 26.29
CA LYS A 29 -0.55 0.20 27.00
C LYS A 29 0.95 0.11 27.25
N GLY A 30 1.74 0.49 26.25
CA GLY A 30 3.18 0.68 26.38
C GLY A 30 3.54 1.94 27.16
N PHE A 31 4.84 2.22 27.30
CA PHE A 31 5.34 3.44 27.93
C PHE A 31 5.26 4.67 27.01
N SER A 32 5.09 4.47 25.70
CA SER A 32 4.90 5.55 24.74
C SER A 32 3.52 6.20 24.91
N PRO A 33 3.46 7.53 24.93
CA PRO A 33 2.20 8.26 25.04
C PRO A 33 1.29 8.05 23.83
N TYR A 34 1.82 7.74 22.64
CA TYR A 34 1.05 7.75 21.39
C TYR A 34 1.06 6.45 20.61
N LEU A 35 1.93 5.48 20.94
CA LEU A 35 2.04 4.24 20.18
C LEU A 35 0.71 3.47 20.09
N HIS A 36 -0.05 3.42 21.18
CA HIS A 36 -1.36 2.76 21.20
C HIS A 36 -2.37 3.43 20.26
N ILE A 37 -2.28 4.76 20.07
CA ILE A 37 -3.14 5.52 19.14
C ILE A 37 -2.71 5.23 17.70
N PHE A 38 -1.42 5.37 17.41
CA PHE A 38 -0.88 5.13 16.08
C PHE A 38 -1.03 3.68 15.63
N GLY A 39 -0.90 2.72 16.56
CA GLY A 39 -1.16 1.30 16.31
C GLY A 39 -2.61 1.05 15.89
N LYS A 40 -3.58 1.61 16.61
CA LYS A 40 -5.01 1.50 16.24
C LYS A 40 -5.30 2.13 14.88
N LEU A 41 -4.76 3.32 14.63
CA LEU A 41 -4.90 3.98 13.32
C LEU A 41 -4.29 3.13 12.21
N ALA A 42 -3.11 2.55 12.42
CA ALA A 42 -2.45 1.70 11.44
C ALA A 42 -3.21 0.39 11.21
N GLY A 43 -3.76 -0.23 12.26
CA GLY A 43 -4.61 -1.42 12.14
C GLY A 43 -5.90 -1.15 11.37
N ALA A 44 -6.60 -0.06 11.68
CA ALA A 44 -7.82 0.33 10.95
C ALA A 44 -7.52 0.71 9.49
N THR A 45 -6.45 1.47 9.24
CA THR A 45 -6.02 1.86 7.89
C THR A 45 -5.57 0.66 7.07
N SER A 46 -4.92 -0.31 7.71
CA SER A 46 -4.58 -1.61 7.14
C SER A 46 -5.83 -2.33 6.62
N ILE A 47 -6.89 -2.43 7.43
CA ILE A 47 -8.15 -3.05 7.02
C ILE A 47 -8.74 -2.37 5.77
N ALA A 48 -8.85 -1.05 5.82
CA ALA A 48 -9.33 -0.28 4.66
C ALA A 48 -8.46 -0.49 3.42
N THR A 49 -7.14 -0.55 3.59
CA THR A 49 -6.17 -0.72 2.50
C THR A 49 -6.35 -2.07 1.82
N TRP A 50 -6.38 -3.19 2.55
CA TRP A 50 -6.45 -4.51 1.90
C TRP A 50 -7.82 -4.78 1.28
N ILE A 51 -8.91 -4.24 1.83
CA ILE A 51 -10.23 -4.23 1.18
C ILE A 51 -10.17 -3.45 -0.14
N TRP A 52 -9.63 -2.23 -0.11
CA TRP A 52 -9.53 -1.37 -1.29
C TRP A 52 -8.65 -1.97 -2.39
N LEU A 53 -7.48 -2.51 -2.03
CA LEU A 53 -6.59 -3.19 -2.96
C LEU A 53 -7.23 -4.44 -3.58
N SER A 54 -8.04 -5.18 -2.81
CA SER A 54 -8.80 -6.33 -3.33
C SER A 54 -9.79 -5.90 -4.42
N VAL A 55 -10.49 -4.78 -4.22
CA VAL A 55 -11.38 -4.19 -5.22
C VAL A 55 -10.61 -3.78 -6.47
N LEU A 56 -9.50 -3.05 -6.32
CA LEU A 56 -8.67 -2.65 -7.47
C LEU A 56 -8.12 -3.85 -8.23
N MET A 57 -7.62 -4.87 -7.54
CA MET A 57 -7.14 -6.11 -8.18
C MET A 57 -8.23 -6.80 -9.00
N HIS A 58 -9.47 -6.79 -8.52
CA HIS A 58 -10.61 -7.33 -9.25
C HIS A 58 -10.84 -6.59 -10.58
N TYR A 59 -10.76 -5.25 -10.58
CA TYR A 59 -10.95 -4.44 -11.78
C TYR A 59 -9.73 -4.41 -12.72
N ASN A 60 -8.52 -4.68 -12.22
CA ASN A 60 -7.30 -4.77 -13.04
C ASN A 60 -7.34 -5.88 -14.11
N ARG A 61 -8.26 -6.85 -14.00
CA ARG A 61 -8.38 -7.98 -14.95
C ARG A 61 -9.53 -7.84 -15.95
N ARG A 62 -10.17 -6.67 -16.05
CA ARG A 62 -11.35 -6.46 -16.90
C ARG A 62 -11.07 -5.50 -18.09
N PRO A 63 -10.50 -5.99 -19.21
CA PRO A 63 -10.06 -5.15 -20.33
C PRO A 63 -11.18 -4.49 -21.14
N LEU A 64 -12.41 -5.04 -21.08
CA LEU A 64 -13.57 -4.51 -21.80
C LEU A 64 -14.51 -3.68 -20.89
N SER A 65 -14.13 -3.48 -19.63
CA SER A 65 -14.94 -2.72 -18.68
C SER A 65 -14.73 -1.22 -18.88
N THR A 66 -15.84 -0.48 -18.99
CA THR A 66 -15.87 0.99 -18.97
C THR A 66 -15.98 1.57 -17.56
N HIS A 67 -16.04 0.70 -16.54
CA HIS A 67 -16.19 1.10 -15.15
C HIS A 67 -15.04 2.05 -14.72
N PRO A 68 -15.31 3.12 -13.94
CA PRO A 68 -14.28 4.06 -13.50
C PRO A 68 -13.09 3.38 -12.79
N PHE A 69 -13.34 2.33 -12.00
CA PHE A 69 -12.28 1.57 -11.33
C PHE A 69 -11.41 0.72 -12.25
N ALA A 70 -11.79 0.53 -13.52
CA ALA A 70 -10.92 -0.12 -14.50
C ALA A 70 -9.97 0.89 -15.18
N ARG A 71 -10.14 2.20 -14.96
CA ARG A 71 -9.29 3.24 -15.55
C ARG A 71 -7.97 3.35 -14.79
N SER A 72 -6.88 3.57 -15.53
CA SER A 72 -5.53 3.74 -14.96
C SER A 72 -5.45 4.88 -13.95
N LEU A 73 -6.26 5.94 -14.12
CA LEU A 73 -6.41 7.04 -13.18
C LEU A 73 -6.80 6.56 -11.77
N ALA A 74 -7.81 5.70 -11.65
CA ALA A 74 -8.30 5.22 -10.35
C ALA A 74 -7.23 4.42 -9.62
N HIS A 75 -6.49 3.59 -10.36
CA HIS A 75 -5.36 2.84 -9.84
C HIS A 75 -4.23 3.76 -9.40
N PHE A 76 -3.76 4.64 -10.29
CA PHE A 76 -2.67 5.58 -10.01
C PHE A 76 -2.95 6.44 -8.78
N THR A 77 -4.11 7.11 -8.75
CA THR A 77 -4.51 7.98 -7.63
C THR A 77 -4.59 7.22 -6.32
N SER A 78 -5.17 6.01 -6.34
CA SER A 78 -5.23 5.15 -5.15
C SER A 78 -3.85 4.84 -4.59
N PHE A 79 -2.90 4.44 -5.43
CA PHE A 79 -1.55 4.09 -4.97
C PHE A 79 -0.74 5.30 -4.51
N ILE A 80 -0.92 6.48 -5.11
CA ILE A 80 -0.31 7.73 -4.62
C ILE A 80 -0.84 8.09 -3.23
N ILE A 81 -2.17 8.02 -3.03
CA ILE A 81 -2.78 8.29 -1.71
C ILE A 81 -2.28 7.29 -0.67
N LEU A 82 -2.25 5.99 -1.01
CA LEU A 82 -1.73 4.96 -0.11
C LEU A 82 -0.26 5.19 0.23
N THR A 83 0.57 5.60 -0.73
CA THR A 83 1.98 5.95 -0.49
C THR A 83 2.10 7.05 0.58
N GLY A 84 1.34 8.12 0.45
CA GLY A 84 1.35 9.22 1.42
C GLY A 84 0.91 8.79 2.81
N ILE A 85 -0.25 8.10 2.90
CA ILE A 85 -0.83 7.63 4.16
C ILE A 85 0.13 6.67 4.88
N TRP A 86 0.66 5.68 4.17
CA TRP A 86 1.54 4.67 4.77
C TRP A 86 2.90 5.23 5.18
N THR A 87 3.44 6.18 4.43
CA THR A 87 4.67 6.90 4.83
C THR A 87 4.44 7.66 6.14
N ALA A 88 3.35 8.41 6.23
CA ALA A 88 3.03 9.18 7.44
C ALA A 88 2.83 8.26 8.66
N LEU A 89 2.06 7.18 8.51
CA LEU A 89 1.84 6.20 9.58
C LEU A 89 3.14 5.50 10.01
N ALA A 90 3.99 5.13 9.06
CA ALA A 90 5.26 4.48 9.37
C ALA A 90 6.21 5.40 10.16
N ILE A 91 6.28 6.68 9.80
CA ILE A 91 7.05 7.71 10.53
C ILE A 91 6.47 7.93 11.92
N MET A 92 5.14 8.06 12.03
CA MET A 92 4.46 8.21 13.33
C MET A 92 4.79 7.06 14.27
N ILE A 93 4.72 5.81 13.81
CA ILE A 93 5.09 4.63 14.62
C ILE A 93 6.60 4.63 14.93
N ALA A 94 7.46 4.90 13.95
CA ALA A 94 8.91 4.94 14.13
C ALA A 94 9.34 5.94 15.20
N SER A 95 8.71 7.11 15.24
CA SER A 95 9.02 8.17 16.21
C SER A 95 8.79 7.76 17.67
N GLN A 96 7.97 6.72 17.90
CA GLN A 96 7.65 6.24 19.25
C GLN A 96 8.58 5.11 19.71
N MET A 97 9.44 4.57 18.84
CA MET A 97 10.27 3.40 19.15
C MET A 97 11.30 3.64 20.23
N ALA A 98 11.91 4.83 20.27
CA ALA A 98 12.95 5.14 21.26
C ALA A 98 12.44 4.97 22.71
N TYR A 99 11.15 5.25 22.94
CA TYR A 99 10.50 5.09 24.24
C TYR A 99 10.26 3.62 24.60
N GLU A 100 9.87 2.78 23.64
CA GLU A 100 9.59 1.36 23.92
C GLU A 100 10.85 0.50 23.93
N CYS A 101 11.82 0.79 23.05
CA CYS A 101 13.08 0.03 22.93
C CYS A 101 14.04 0.23 24.10
N SER A 102 13.83 1.24 24.93
CA SER A 102 14.60 1.42 26.16
C SER A 102 14.06 0.60 27.34
N VAL A 103 12.85 0.05 27.22
CA VAL A 103 12.14 -0.57 28.34
C VAL A 103 11.76 -2.02 28.06
N HIS A 104 11.21 -2.33 26.87
CA HIS A 104 10.67 -3.64 26.54
C HIS A 104 11.01 -4.11 25.11
N ASP A 105 11.79 -5.19 25.02
CA ASP A 105 12.26 -5.76 23.76
C ASP A 105 11.13 -6.23 22.84
N LEU A 106 10.06 -6.82 23.42
CA LEU A 106 8.94 -7.33 22.63
C LEU A 106 8.11 -6.21 21.98
N TRP A 107 7.82 -5.14 22.71
CA TRP A 107 7.03 -4.02 22.18
C TRP A 107 7.80 -3.18 21.20
N CYS A 108 9.10 -3.00 21.46
CA CYS A 108 10.05 -2.49 20.49
C CYS A 108 9.99 -3.31 19.20
N ALA A 109 10.10 -4.64 19.27
CA ALA A 109 10.04 -5.50 18.09
C ALA A 109 8.71 -5.35 17.33
N VAL A 110 7.56 -5.38 18.02
CA VAL A 110 6.24 -5.21 17.39
C VAL A 110 6.13 -3.84 16.70
N GLY A 111 6.56 -2.76 17.37
CA GLY A 111 6.61 -1.42 16.78
C GLY A 111 7.52 -1.39 15.55
N CYS A 112 8.71 -1.99 15.63
CA CYS A 112 9.70 -2.10 14.55
C CYS A 112 9.13 -2.80 13.33
N PHE A 113 8.53 -3.98 13.53
CA PHE A 113 7.85 -4.70 12.46
C PHE A 113 6.69 -3.91 11.86
N SER A 114 5.86 -3.29 12.70
CA SER A 114 4.72 -2.47 12.26
C SER A 114 5.16 -1.27 11.41
N SER A 115 6.20 -0.54 11.82
CA SER A 115 6.74 0.56 11.03
C SER A 115 7.38 0.08 9.72
N ALA A 116 8.16 -1.00 9.76
CA ALA A 116 8.78 -1.58 8.58
C ALA A 116 7.73 -2.03 7.55
N LEU A 117 6.67 -2.70 7.99
CA LEU A 117 5.54 -3.08 7.12
C LEU A 117 4.82 -1.85 6.55
N GLY A 118 4.67 -0.78 7.33
CA GLY A 118 4.15 0.49 6.83
C GLY A 118 5.01 1.09 5.71
N PHE A 119 6.34 1.16 5.91
CA PHE A 119 7.26 1.62 4.87
C PHE A 119 7.25 0.73 3.63
N LEU A 120 7.26 -0.60 3.81
CA LEU A 120 7.17 -1.53 2.67
C LEU A 120 5.87 -1.34 1.88
N THR A 121 4.74 -1.19 2.57
CA THR A 121 3.45 -0.94 1.92
C THR A 121 3.48 0.38 1.13
N SER A 122 4.11 1.42 1.68
CA SER A 122 4.32 2.69 0.98
C SER A 122 5.20 2.51 -0.27
N ILE A 123 6.36 1.86 -0.15
CA ILE A 123 7.28 1.63 -1.26
C ILE A 123 6.61 0.82 -2.37
N PHE A 124 5.94 -0.28 -2.04
CA PHE A 124 5.24 -1.09 -3.03
C PHE A 124 4.10 -0.34 -3.70
N SER A 125 3.41 0.54 -2.96
CA SER A 125 2.40 1.43 -3.53
C SER A 125 3.02 2.45 -4.49
N ALA A 126 4.14 3.07 -4.13
CA ALA A 126 4.83 4.03 -4.99
C ALA A 126 5.33 3.39 -6.30
N ILE A 127 5.88 2.18 -6.21
CA ILE A 127 6.31 1.41 -7.39
C ILE A 127 5.08 1.05 -8.25
N ALA A 128 3.99 0.58 -7.64
CA ALA A 128 2.75 0.29 -8.35
C ALA A 128 2.18 1.52 -9.08
N ALA A 129 2.18 2.70 -8.44
CA ALA A 129 1.78 3.96 -9.06
C ALA A 129 2.66 4.29 -10.27
N THR A 130 3.98 4.19 -10.12
CA THR A 130 4.94 4.45 -11.19
C THR A 130 4.73 3.54 -12.39
N LEU A 131 4.54 2.24 -12.16
CA LEU A 131 4.29 1.25 -13.22
C LEU A 131 2.95 1.51 -13.94
N VAL A 132 1.90 1.88 -13.22
CA VAL A 132 0.60 2.25 -13.82
C VAL A 132 0.75 3.52 -14.66
N TYR A 133 1.45 4.53 -14.15
CA TYR A 133 1.69 5.78 -14.87
C TYR A 133 2.47 5.56 -16.15
N GLN A 134 3.58 4.81 -16.09
CA GLN A 134 4.38 4.47 -17.26
C GLN A 134 3.56 3.73 -18.31
N ALA A 135 2.79 2.69 -17.91
CA ALA A 135 1.95 1.95 -18.83
C ALA A 135 0.83 2.81 -19.45
N ALA A 136 0.28 3.76 -18.71
CA ALA A 136 -0.73 4.68 -19.21
C ALA A 136 -0.13 5.65 -20.25
N MET A 137 1.07 6.18 -19.99
CA MET A 137 1.74 7.10 -20.90
C MET A 137 2.19 6.44 -22.20
N THR A 138 2.71 5.20 -22.14
CA THR A 138 3.07 4.46 -23.36
C THR A 138 1.86 4.08 -24.21
N SER A 139 0.66 3.99 -23.63
CA SER A 139 -0.55 3.64 -24.37
C SER A 139 -1.09 4.74 -25.29
N GLY A 140 -0.64 5.99 -25.12
CA GLY A 140 -1.07 7.18 -25.89
C GLY A 140 -2.43 7.77 -25.48
N ALA A 141 -3.24 7.06 -24.69
CA ALA A 141 -4.54 7.51 -24.21
C ALA A 141 -4.51 8.12 -22.79
N GLY A 142 -3.30 8.28 -22.21
CA GLY A 142 -3.11 8.85 -20.88
C GLY A 142 -3.76 8.01 -19.76
N LEU A 143 -4.07 8.64 -18.63
CA LEU A 143 -4.62 7.95 -17.44
C LEU A 143 -6.08 7.51 -17.61
N GLU A 144 -6.78 7.93 -18.66
CA GLU A 144 -8.17 7.49 -18.91
C GLU A 144 -8.25 6.07 -19.49
N VAL A 145 -7.14 5.55 -20.01
CA VAL A 145 -7.07 4.21 -20.59
C VAL A 145 -7.43 3.14 -19.55
N ASN A 146 -8.10 2.08 -20.00
CA ASN A 146 -8.33 0.91 -19.18
C ASN A 146 -6.97 0.29 -18.80
N VAL A 147 -6.77 0.05 -17.50
CA VAL A 147 -5.50 -0.43 -16.95
C VAL A 147 -5.09 -1.76 -17.57
N ALA A 148 -6.02 -2.68 -17.81
CA ALA A 148 -5.74 -3.98 -18.42
C ALA A 148 -5.31 -3.86 -19.88
N GLN A 149 -5.87 -2.89 -20.62
CA GLN A 149 -5.50 -2.62 -22.02
C GLN A 149 -4.11 -1.95 -22.12
N ALA A 150 -3.82 -1.00 -21.22
CA ALA A 150 -2.49 -0.37 -21.14
C ALA A 150 -1.37 -1.39 -20.96
N SER A 151 -1.63 -2.48 -20.21
CA SER A 151 -0.67 -3.56 -20.03
C SER A 151 -0.35 -4.30 -21.32
N ARG A 152 -1.37 -4.57 -22.15
CA ARG A 152 -1.20 -5.37 -23.37
C ARG A 152 -0.42 -4.59 -24.42
N ARG A 153 -0.78 -3.32 -24.66
CA ARG A 153 -0.04 -2.46 -25.58
C ARG A 153 1.43 -2.29 -25.22
N ALA A 154 1.75 -2.13 -23.94
CA ALA A 154 3.15 -2.08 -23.50
C ALA A 154 3.92 -3.38 -23.81
N THR A 155 3.22 -4.53 -23.82
CA THR A 155 3.84 -5.83 -24.15
C THR A 155 4.05 -5.99 -25.66
N ASP A 156 3.14 -5.45 -26.48
CA ASP A 156 3.19 -5.59 -27.94
C ASP A 156 4.23 -4.66 -28.61
N ILE A 157 4.66 -3.57 -27.95
CA ILE A 157 5.68 -2.64 -28.48
C ILE A 157 7.11 -3.17 -28.29
N ASP A 158 7.30 -4.11 -27.36
CA ASP A 158 8.62 -4.71 -27.03
C ASP A 158 8.89 -6.03 -27.79
N LEU A 159 8.06 -6.37 -28.80
CA LEU A 159 8.18 -7.54 -29.70
C LEU A 159 8.42 -7.09 -31.14
#